data_AF-A0A0D2BGE4-F1
#
_entry.id   AF-A0A0D2BGE4-F1
#
_cell.length_a   1.000
_cell.length_b   1.000
_cell.length_c   1.000
_cell.angle_alpha   90.00
_cell.angle_beta   90.00
_cell.angle_gamma   90.00
#
_symmetry.space_group_name_H-M   'P 1'
#
loop_
_entity.id
_entity.type
_entity.pdbx_description
1 polymer ?
#
loop_
_entity_poly.entity_id
_entity_poly.type
_entity_poly.pdbx_seq_one_letter_code
_entity_poly.pdbx_strand_id
1 'polypeptide(L)'
;MICDGFERLLTLQRYCGKVQLDPKVTLRECATARMENFLHWLLQTFTIKKTSTLTTYWRQLSQLYIMWTQRRMDPAVMRQIFVFIEGPLTEEYGMDNEEIEKPLMEADDFVELIRYHWASDINGFPNERQRLQLAAILLLAAFTGSRPQALLNLTYGDLDLYIEKNTETHADMLRLGVKLTKTKSRQKRKRPKTYTFNLDDNPIFCVITHVVSLAFDDSAFGPPDLK
;
A
#
# COMPACT_ATOMS: atom_id res chain seq x y z
N MET A 1 3.31 -9.86 -1.97
CA MET A 1 3.14 -9.14 -3.25
C MET A 1 4.52 -8.78 -3.81
N ILE A 2 5.12 -9.72 -4.55
CA ILE A 2 6.45 -9.62 -5.22
C ILE A 2 6.26 -9.45 -6.74
N CYS A 3 5.02 -9.24 -7.21
CA CYS A 3 4.70 -9.34 -8.65
C CYS A 3 5.13 -8.13 -9.48
N ASP A 4 5.58 -7.04 -8.86
CA ASP A 4 5.88 -5.80 -9.57
C ASP A 4 7.35 -5.68 -10.02
N GLY A 5 8.29 -6.42 -9.40
CA GLY A 5 9.71 -6.33 -9.72
C GLY A 5 10.14 -7.04 -11.01
N PHE A 6 9.36 -8.02 -11.46
CA PHE A 6 9.76 -8.95 -12.52
C PHE A 6 9.67 -8.32 -13.92
N GLU A 7 8.59 -7.57 -14.20
CA GLU A 7 8.37 -6.94 -15.50
C GLU A 7 9.40 -5.83 -15.81
N ARG A 8 9.94 -5.19 -14.77
CA ARG A 8 10.83 -4.02 -14.85
C ARG A 8 12.28 -4.42 -15.16
N LEU A 9 12.71 -5.53 -14.57
CA LEU A 9 13.96 -6.21 -14.90
C LEU A 9 13.97 -6.62 -16.36
N LEU A 10 12.84 -7.14 -16.87
CA LEU A 10 12.70 -7.51 -18.27
C LEU A 10 12.82 -6.30 -19.21
N THR A 11 12.29 -5.13 -18.82
CA THR A 11 12.39 -3.92 -19.65
C THR A 11 13.83 -3.42 -19.80
N LEU A 12 14.59 -3.32 -18.70
CA LEU A 12 16.02 -2.97 -18.78
C LEU A 12 16.80 -4.04 -19.55
N GLN A 13 16.51 -5.32 -19.33
CA GLN A 13 17.13 -6.43 -20.06
C GLN A 13 16.90 -6.34 -21.57
N ARG A 14 15.67 -6.00 -22.00
CA ARG A 14 15.33 -5.81 -23.42
C ARG A 14 16.12 -4.66 -24.04
N TYR A 15 16.24 -3.53 -23.34
CA TYR A 15 17.07 -2.42 -23.80
C TYR A 15 18.54 -2.84 -23.92
N CYS A 16 19.10 -3.38 -22.85
CA CYS A 16 20.50 -3.81 -22.79
C CYS A 16 20.82 -4.88 -23.84
N GLY A 17 19.89 -5.79 -24.13
CA GLY A 17 20.02 -6.76 -25.23
C GLY A 17 20.12 -6.11 -26.61
N LYS A 18 19.39 -5.00 -26.87
CA LYS A 18 19.48 -4.25 -28.13
C LYS A 18 20.81 -3.50 -28.28
N VAL A 19 21.32 -2.92 -27.19
CA VAL A 19 22.59 -2.19 -27.19
C VAL A 19 23.81 -3.07 -26.86
N GLN A 20 23.62 -4.39 -26.76
CA GLN A 20 24.65 -5.39 -26.46
C GLN A 20 25.44 -5.11 -25.17
N LEU A 21 24.73 -4.70 -24.12
CA LEU A 21 25.31 -4.47 -22.79
C LEU A 21 24.79 -5.46 -21.76
N ASP A 22 25.57 -5.69 -20.70
CA ASP A 22 25.07 -6.40 -19.52
C ASP A 22 24.17 -5.48 -18.67
N PRO A 23 22.94 -5.88 -18.34
CA PRO A 23 22.01 -5.05 -17.57
C PRO A 23 22.51 -4.68 -16.17
N LYS A 24 23.20 -5.60 -15.48
CA LYS A 24 23.69 -5.37 -14.12
C LYS A 24 24.86 -4.40 -14.13
N VAL A 25 25.78 -4.54 -15.08
CA VAL A 25 26.90 -3.61 -15.29
C VAL A 25 26.35 -2.23 -15.67
N THR A 26 25.46 -2.17 -16.65
CA THR A 26 24.83 -0.93 -17.12
C THR A 26 24.17 -0.16 -15.97
N LEU A 27 23.38 -0.86 -15.16
CA LEU A 27 22.71 -0.24 -14.02
C LEU A 27 23.70 0.14 -12.93
N ARG A 28 24.73 -0.68 -12.65
CA ARG A 28 25.75 -0.38 -11.63
C ARG A 28 26.56 0.87 -11.97
N GLU A 29 26.95 1.03 -13.23
CA GLU A 29 27.63 2.22 -13.73
C GLU A 29 26.72 3.45 -13.65
N CYS A 30 25.43 3.26 -13.95
CA CYS A 30 24.40 4.30 -13.88
C CYS A 30 24.79 5.61 -14.57
N ALA A 31 25.53 5.51 -15.68
CA ALA A 31 25.94 6.69 -16.44
C ALA A 31 24.70 7.47 -16.92
N THR A 32 24.64 8.77 -16.64
CA THR A 32 23.47 9.61 -16.93
C THR A 32 23.02 9.48 -18.38
N ALA A 33 23.93 9.67 -19.34
CA ALA A 33 23.63 9.55 -20.76
C ALA A 33 23.05 8.17 -21.15
N ARG A 34 23.44 7.10 -20.45
CA ARG A 34 22.90 5.77 -20.71
C ARG A 34 21.47 5.65 -20.20
N MET A 35 21.17 6.22 -19.04
CA MET A 35 19.83 6.23 -18.46
C MET A 35 18.89 7.13 -19.27
N GLU A 36 19.35 8.27 -19.76
CA GLU A 36 18.60 9.14 -20.68
C GLU A 36 18.24 8.40 -21.98
N ASN A 37 19.22 7.74 -22.61
CA ASN A 37 18.99 6.93 -23.81
C ASN A 37 18.01 5.77 -23.56
N PHE A 38 18.07 5.14 -22.38
CA PHE A 38 17.10 4.12 -21.99
C PHE A 38 15.68 4.69 -21.91
N LEU A 39 15.51 5.90 -21.37
CA LEU A 39 14.20 6.55 -21.24
C LEU A 39 13.62 6.95 -22.60
N HIS A 40 14.44 7.46 -23.53
CA HIS A 40 14.02 7.66 -24.93
C HIS A 40 13.54 6.37 -25.57
N TRP A 41 14.35 5.30 -25.46
CA TRP A 41 13.99 4.00 -25.99
C TRP A 41 12.68 3.47 -25.40
N LEU A 42 12.45 3.70 -24.11
CA LEU A 42 11.22 3.30 -23.42
C LEU A 42 9.99 3.98 -24.03
N LEU A 43 10.04 5.28 -24.26
CA LEU A 43 8.96 6.04 -24.89
C LEU A 43 8.73 5.68 -26.36
N GLN A 44 9.79 5.34 -27.08
CA GLN A 44 9.68 4.88 -28.47
C GLN A 44 9.12 3.46 -28.59
N THR A 45 9.33 2.63 -27.56
CA THR A 45 8.93 1.21 -27.58
C THR A 45 7.52 1.00 -27.00
N PHE A 46 7.11 1.80 -26.02
CA PHE A 46 5.86 1.61 -25.30
C PHE A 46 4.97 2.86 -25.36
N THR A 47 3.66 2.67 -25.35
CA THR A 47 2.69 3.78 -25.34
C THR A 47 2.57 4.39 -23.94
N ILE A 48 3.56 5.20 -23.55
CA ILE A 48 3.57 5.93 -22.28
C ILE A 48 3.23 7.39 -22.56
N LYS A 49 2.14 7.88 -21.97
CA LYS A 49 1.66 9.26 -22.19
C LYS A 49 1.94 10.19 -21.02
N LYS A 50 2.10 9.67 -19.79
CA LYS A 50 2.19 10.48 -18.58
C LYS A 50 3.62 10.60 -18.05
N THR A 51 4.05 11.81 -17.72
CA THR A 51 5.36 12.07 -17.08
C THR A 51 5.50 11.31 -15.75
N SER A 52 4.42 11.25 -14.97
CA SER A 52 4.37 10.50 -13.71
C SER A 52 4.66 9.00 -13.85
N THR A 53 4.40 8.41 -15.02
CA THR A 53 4.72 7.00 -15.29
C THR A 53 6.23 6.81 -15.47
N LEU A 54 6.90 7.72 -16.17
CA LEU A 54 8.35 7.69 -16.33
C LEU A 54 9.09 7.93 -15.02
N THR A 55 8.67 8.92 -14.24
CA THR A 55 9.30 9.18 -12.93
C THR A 55 9.14 7.98 -11.99
N THR A 56 8.02 7.26 -12.10
CA THR A 56 7.80 5.99 -11.41
C THR A 56 8.75 4.90 -11.90
N TYR A 57 8.92 4.75 -13.22
CA TYR A 57 9.90 3.84 -13.81
C TYR A 57 11.33 4.13 -13.31
N TRP A 58 11.75 5.39 -13.28
CA TRP A 58 13.07 5.80 -12.78
C TRP A 58 13.24 5.47 -11.29
N ARG A 59 12.25 5.78 -10.45
CA ARG A 59 12.26 5.42 -9.03
C ARG A 59 12.38 3.90 -8.85
N GLN A 60 11.71 3.11 -9.67
CA GLN A 60 11.80 1.65 -9.62
C GLN A 60 13.17 1.14 -10.07
N LEU A 61 13.75 1.71 -11.12
CA LEU A 61 15.10 1.39 -11.55
C LEU A 61 16.14 1.68 -10.45
N SER A 62 15.95 2.77 -9.71
CA SER A 62 16.77 3.10 -8.54
C SER A 62 16.65 2.07 -7.39
N GLN A 63 15.48 1.45 -7.23
CA GLN A 63 15.29 0.35 -6.27
C GLN A 63 16.01 -0.92 -6.74
N LEU A 64 15.95 -1.24 -8.03
CA LEU A 64 16.68 -2.37 -8.61
C LEU A 64 18.20 -2.20 -8.47
N TYR A 65 18.69 -0.97 -8.65
CA TYR A 65 20.10 -0.62 -8.37
C TYR A 65 20.48 -0.98 -6.93
N ILE A 66 19.68 -0.56 -5.95
CA ILE A 66 19.93 -0.87 -4.54
C ILE A 66 19.94 -2.38 -4.30
N MET A 67 18.98 -3.11 -4.87
CA MET A 67 18.90 -4.56 -4.72
C MET A 67 20.14 -5.27 -5.28
N TRP A 68 20.66 -4.84 -6.42
CA TRP A 68 21.80 -5.50 -7.08
C TRP A 68 23.16 -5.08 -6.56
N THR A 69 23.31 -3.84 -6.10
CA THR A 69 24.60 -3.29 -5.67
C THR A 69 24.75 -3.23 -4.17
N GLN A 70 23.65 -3.36 -3.41
CA GLN A 70 23.58 -3.11 -1.97
C GLN A 70 24.05 -1.70 -1.58
N ARG A 71 24.02 -0.76 -2.52
CA ARG A 71 24.42 0.65 -2.35
C ARG A 71 23.29 1.57 -2.82
N ARG A 72 23.25 2.78 -2.27
CA ARG A 72 22.33 3.82 -2.76
C ARG A 72 22.92 4.49 -4.00
N MET A 73 22.09 4.72 -5.00
CA MET A 73 22.44 5.57 -6.13
C MET A 73 22.76 6.98 -5.62
N ASP A 74 23.74 7.63 -6.26
CA ASP A 74 24.11 8.99 -5.94
C ASP A 74 22.86 9.90 -6.06
N PRO A 75 22.49 10.65 -4.99
CA PRO A 75 21.39 11.60 -5.03
C PRO A 75 21.50 12.64 -6.16
N ALA A 76 22.71 12.99 -6.60
CA ALA A 76 22.93 13.90 -7.71
C ALA A 76 22.46 13.29 -9.04
N VAL A 77 22.81 12.04 -9.32
CA VAL A 77 22.35 11.30 -10.53
C VAL A 77 20.84 11.11 -10.50
N MET A 78 20.29 10.73 -9.33
CA MET A 78 18.84 10.62 -9.14
C MET A 78 18.11 11.90 -9.49
N ARG A 79 18.63 13.05 -9.05
CA ARG A 79 18.07 14.37 -9.31
C ARG A 79 18.24 14.77 -10.79
N GLN A 80 19.41 14.53 -11.37
CA GLN A 80 19.70 14.88 -12.76
C GLN A 80 18.73 14.18 -13.72
N ILE A 81 18.56 12.87 -13.59
CA ILE A 81 17.62 12.12 -14.43
C ILE A 81 16.17 12.53 -14.16
N PHE A 82 15.83 12.86 -12.92
CA PHE A 82 14.49 13.36 -12.59
C PHE A 82 14.19 14.70 -13.29
N VAL A 83 15.13 15.65 -13.26
CA VAL A 83 15.02 16.93 -13.99
C VAL A 83 14.95 16.70 -15.50
N PHE A 84 15.72 15.76 -16.03
CA PHE A 84 15.65 15.39 -17.44
C PHE A 84 14.26 14.86 -17.84
N ILE A 85 13.66 14.00 -17.00
CA ILE A 85 12.31 13.47 -17.23
C ILE A 85 11.27 14.60 -17.21
N GLU A 86 11.29 15.45 -16.18
CA GLU A 86 10.25 16.48 -15.98
C GLU A 86 10.36 17.66 -16.95
N GLY A 87 11.56 17.95 -17.47
CA GLY A 87 11.76 19.01 -18.46
C GLY A 87 11.95 18.46 -19.87
N PRO A 88 13.21 18.32 -20.34
CA PRO A 88 13.51 18.03 -21.75
C PRO A 88 12.72 16.87 -22.35
N LEU A 89 12.62 15.74 -21.64
CA LEU A 89 11.96 14.56 -22.16
C LEU A 89 10.43 14.70 -22.20
N THR A 90 9.85 15.37 -21.21
CA THR A 90 8.40 15.67 -21.20
C THR A 90 8.03 16.61 -22.34
N GLU A 91 8.84 17.63 -22.59
CA GLU A 91 8.66 18.57 -23.70
C GLU A 91 8.81 17.89 -25.07
N GLU A 92 9.87 17.09 -25.26
CA GLU A 92 10.15 16.42 -26.54
C GLU A 92 9.03 15.47 -26.97
N TYR A 93 8.47 14.70 -26.04
CA TYR A 93 7.43 13.71 -26.34
C TYR A 93 6.00 14.23 -26.07
N GLY A 94 5.83 15.51 -25.72
CA GLY A 94 4.52 16.12 -25.45
C GLY A 94 3.74 15.38 -24.36
N MET A 95 4.42 15.02 -23.28
CA MET A 95 3.85 14.16 -22.25
C MET A 95 2.83 14.90 -21.36
N ASP A 96 1.81 14.18 -20.93
CA ASP A 96 0.82 14.66 -19.97
C ASP A 96 1.43 14.74 -18.57
N ASN A 97 1.44 15.97 -18.03
CA ASN A 97 1.83 16.29 -16.66
C ASN A 97 0.76 17.16 -15.98
N GLU A 98 -0.49 17.08 -16.41
CA GLU A 98 -1.58 17.84 -15.80
C GLU A 98 -1.84 17.35 -14.37
N GLU A 99 -1.98 18.30 -13.45
CA GLU A 99 -2.43 18.02 -12.09
C GLU A 99 -3.92 17.69 -12.12
N ILE A 100 -4.23 16.40 -12.04
CA ILE A 100 -5.60 15.92 -11.86
C ILE A 100 -5.91 15.94 -10.37
N GLU A 101 -6.95 16.69 -9.99
CA GLU A 101 -7.52 16.64 -8.64
C GLU A 101 -8.00 15.21 -8.35
N LYS A 102 -7.48 14.64 -7.27
CA LYS A 102 -7.91 13.32 -6.83
C LYS A 102 -9.15 13.53 -5.96
N PRO A 103 -10.31 13.00 -6.35
CA PRO A 103 -11.51 13.14 -5.52
C PRO A 103 -11.24 12.54 -4.14
N LEU A 104 -11.63 13.27 -3.10
CA LEU A 104 -11.61 12.77 -1.74
C LEU A 104 -12.84 11.89 -1.54
N MET A 105 -12.66 10.79 -0.82
CA MET A 105 -13.77 9.97 -0.38
C MET A 105 -14.39 10.63 0.84
N GLU A 106 -15.66 11.00 0.74
CA GLU A 106 -16.42 11.56 1.85
C GLU A 106 -17.00 10.44 2.75
N ALA A 107 -17.56 10.83 3.89
CA ALA A 107 -18.16 9.88 4.82
C ALA A 107 -19.34 9.13 4.18
N ASP A 108 -20.16 9.82 3.38
CA ASP A 108 -21.31 9.24 2.70
C ASP A 108 -20.88 8.24 1.61
N ASP A 109 -19.82 8.54 0.86
CA ASP A 109 -19.21 7.61 -0.10
C ASP A 109 -18.75 6.32 0.60
N PHE A 110 -18.16 6.45 1.80
CA PHE A 110 -17.72 5.30 2.57
C PHE A 110 -18.90 4.46 3.09
N VAL A 111 -19.98 5.10 3.50
CA VAL A 111 -21.23 4.41 3.89
C VAL A 111 -21.80 3.63 2.71
N GLU A 112 -21.83 4.23 1.52
CA GLU A 112 -22.27 3.56 0.30
C GLU A 112 -21.35 2.39 -0.07
N LEU A 113 -20.03 2.57 0.01
CA LEU A 113 -19.04 1.53 -0.23
C LEU A 113 -19.26 0.30 0.66
N ILE A 114 -19.46 0.50 1.97
CA ILE A 114 -19.70 -0.60 2.91
C ILE A 114 -21.03 -1.30 2.63
N ARG A 115 -22.10 -0.54 2.30
CA ARG A 115 -23.40 -1.14 1.92
C ARG A 115 -23.27 -1.98 0.66
N TYR A 116 -22.58 -1.46 -0.35
CA TYR A 116 -22.32 -2.17 -1.59
C TYR A 116 -21.54 -3.47 -1.33
N HIS A 117 -20.45 -3.40 -0.55
CA HIS A 117 -19.62 -4.56 -0.17
C HIS A 117 -20.43 -5.71 0.43
N TRP A 118 -21.44 -5.38 1.24
CA TRP A 118 -22.31 -6.37 1.88
C TRP A 118 -23.48 -6.85 1.02
N ALA A 119 -24.15 -5.95 0.29
CA ALA A 119 -25.43 -6.26 -0.35
C ALA A 119 -25.35 -6.50 -1.87
N SER A 120 -24.35 -5.94 -2.55
CA SER A 120 -24.36 -5.78 -4.01
C SER A 120 -23.02 -6.08 -4.67
N ASP A 121 -22.01 -6.51 -3.91
CA ASP A 121 -20.68 -6.76 -4.46
C ASP A 121 -20.70 -7.90 -5.48
N ILE A 122 -20.30 -7.56 -6.71
CA ILE A 122 -20.21 -8.48 -7.85
C ILE A 122 -18.92 -9.30 -7.84
N ASN A 123 -17.95 -8.95 -6.99
CA ASN A 123 -16.71 -9.69 -6.86
C ASN A 123 -16.96 -11.00 -6.11
N GLY A 124 -16.49 -12.11 -6.70
CA GLY A 124 -16.53 -13.41 -6.03
C GLY A 124 -15.44 -13.51 -4.97
N PHE A 125 -15.82 -13.69 -3.71
CA PHE A 125 -14.89 -14.07 -2.66
C PHE A 125 -14.69 -15.59 -2.68
N PRO A 126 -13.45 -16.10 -2.67
CA PRO A 126 -13.15 -17.51 -2.48
C PRO A 126 -13.86 -18.15 -1.28
N ASN A 127 -14.06 -17.38 -0.20
CA ASN A 127 -14.94 -17.74 0.91
C ASN A 127 -15.51 -16.48 1.58
N GLU A 128 -16.64 -16.63 2.27
CA GLU A 128 -17.33 -15.50 2.91
C GLU A 128 -16.56 -14.89 4.09
N ARG A 129 -15.61 -15.64 4.67
CA ARG A 129 -14.67 -15.11 5.65
C ARG A 129 -13.85 -13.95 5.08
N GLN A 130 -13.41 -14.01 3.82
CA GLN A 130 -12.67 -12.91 3.18
C GLN A 130 -13.52 -11.65 3.01
N ARG A 131 -14.83 -11.78 2.77
CA ARG A 131 -15.76 -10.64 2.74
C ARG A 131 -15.76 -9.92 4.09
N LEU A 132 -15.91 -10.67 5.18
CA LEU A 132 -15.90 -10.11 6.54
C LEU A 132 -14.55 -9.47 6.89
N GLN A 133 -13.44 -10.12 6.53
CA GLN A 133 -12.09 -9.59 6.73
C GLN A 133 -11.87 -8.28 5.95
N LEU A 134 -12.33 -8.21 4.70
CA LEU A 134 -12.23 -7.00 3.89
C LEU A 134 -13.03 -5.85 4.52
N ALA A 135 -14.27 -6.10 4.95
CA ALA A 135 -15.09 -5.10 5.63
C ALA A 135 -14.39 -4.55 6.89
N ALA A 136 -13.85 -5.45 7.73
CA ALA A 136 -13.11 -5.07 8.93
C ALA A 136 -11.88 -4.20 8.59
N ILE A 137 -11.12 -4.56 7.55
CA ILE A 137 -9.95 -3.80 7.10
C ILE A 137 -10.35 -2.43 6.57
N LEU A 138 -11.44 -2.32 5.81
CA LEU A 138 -11.95 -1.05 5.28
C LEU A 138 -12.37 -0.11 6.42
N LEU A 139 -13.11 -0.61 7.41
CA LEU A 139 -13.49 0.16 8.59
C LEU A 139 -12.26 0.62 9.38
N LEU A 140 -11.32 -0.28 9.66
CA LEU A 140 -10.08 0.07 10.34
C LEU A 140 -9.26 1.10 9.55
N ALA A 141 -9.21 1.00 8.23
CA ALA A 141 -8.50 1.95 7.37
C ALA A 141 -9.15 3.34 7.43
N ALA A 142 -10.48 3.41 7.31
CA ALA A 142 -11.24 4.66 7.37
C ALA A 142 -11.06 5.38 8.71
N PHE A 143 -11.19 4.67 9.83
CA PHE A 143 -11.11 5.29 11.16
C PHE A 143 -9.69 5.62 11.62
N THR A 144 -8.68 4.86 11.19
CA THR A 144 -7.31 5.04 11.71
C THR A 144 -6.36 5.77 10.76
N GLY A 145 -6.73 5.91 9.47
CA GLY A 145 -5.85 6.39 8.42
C GLY A 145 -4.61 5.52 8.21
N SER A 146 -4.67 4.25 8.64
CA SER A 146 -3.53 3.35 8.63
C SER A 146 -3.30 2.75 7.25
N ARG A 147 -2.03 2.51 6.92
CA ARG A 147 -1.67 1.84 5.67
C ARG A 147 -2.20 0.40 5.65
N PRO A 148 -2.70 -0.11 4.50
CA PRO A 148 -3.24 -1.46 4.41
C PRO A 148 -2.31 -2.54 4.99
N GLN A 149 -1.00 -2.47 4.72
CA GLN A 149 -0.05 -3.45 5.25
C GLN A 149 0.02 -3.51 6.78
N ALA A 150 -0.22 -2.41 7.48
CA ALA A 150 -0.24 -2.42 8.94
C ALA A 150 -1.46 -3.17 9.48
N LEU A 151 -2.60 -3.03 8.79
CA LEU A 151 -3.86 -3.70 9.13
C LEU A 151 -3.83 -5.18 8.75
N LEU A 152 -3.29 -5.51 7.58
CA LEU A 152 -3.12 -6.90 7.11
C LEU A 152 -2.20 -7.74 8.01
N ASN A 153 -1.38 -7.10 8.84
CA ASN A 153 -0.46 -7.77 9.76
C ASN A 153 -0.98 -7.86 11.20
N LEU A 154 -2.23 -7.44 11.45
CA LEU A 154 -2.87 -7.58 12.76
C LEU A 154 -3.01 -9.05 13.14
N THR A 155 -2.83 -9.32 14.43
CA THR A 155 -3.07 -10.63 15.05
C THR A 155 -3.98 -10.45 16.26
N TYR A 156 -4.57 -11.53 16.78
CA TYR A 156 -5.39 -11.42 18.00
C TYR A 156 -4.62 -10.85 19.20
N GLY A 157 -3.30 -11.07 19.28
CA GLY A 157 -2.46 -10.45 20.32
C GLY A 157 -2.23 -8.95 20.16
N ASP A 158 -2.67 -8.35 19.04
CA ASP A 158 -2.69 -6.90 18.84
C ASP A 158 -4.07 -6.29 19.23
N LEU A 159 -5.03 -7.09 19.69
CA LEU A 159 -6.40 -6.71 19.98
C LEU A 159 -6.74 -6.91 21.47
N ASP A 160 -7.34 -5.91 22.09
CA ASP A 160 -7.78 -5.95 23.49
C ASP A 160 -9.29 -5.69 23.54
N LEU A 161 -10.10 -6.71 23.84
CA LEU A 161 -11.54 -6.56 24.06
C LEU A 161 -11.80 -6.41 25.57
N TYR A 162 -12.41 -5.31 25.98
CA TYR A 162 -12.62 -5.00 27.41
C TYR A 162 -13.90 -4.20 27.65
N ILE A 163 -14.35 -4.19 28.90
CA ILE A 163 -15.46 -3.36 29.36
C ILE A 163 -14.87 -2.19 30.14
N GLU A 164 -15.35 -0.98 29.84
CA GLU A 164 -15.01 0.24 30.57
C GLU A 164 -16.28 0.94 31.04
N LYS A 165 -16.28 1.45 32.28
CA LYS A 165 -17.40 2.24 32.79
C LYS A 165 -17.36 3.65 32.23
N ASN A 166 -18.49 4.10 31.68
CA ASN A 166 -18.67 5.50 31.33
C ASN A 166 -18.59 6.35 32.61
N THR A 167 -17.77 7.40 32.58
CA THR A 167 -17.53 8.26 33.74
C THR A 167 -18.74 9.10 34.15
N GLU A 168 -19.65 9.37 33.20
CA GLU A 168 -20.83 10.22 33.40
C GLU A 168 -22.08 9.38 33.65
N THR A 169 -22.34 8.39 32.80
CA THR A 169 -23.57 7.58 32.87
C THR A 169 -23.43 6.35 33.75
N HIS A 170 -22.21 6.02 34.19
CA HIS A 170 -21.87 4.77 34.89
C HIS A 170 -22.24 3.48 34.15
N ALA A 171 -22.60 3.57 32.86
CA ALA A 171 -22.92 2.43 32.03
C ALA A 171 -21.67 1.64 31.65
N ASP A 172 -21.80 0.31 31.56
CA ASP A 172 -20.74 -0.57 31.08
C ASP A 172 -20.66 -0.47 29.54
N MET A 173 -19.49 -0.08 29.02
CA MET A 173 -19.24 0.08 27.58
C MET A 173 -18.28 -0.99 27.09
N LEU A 174 -18.70 -1.78 26.11
CA LEU A 174 -17.82 -2.70 25.40
C LEU A 174 -16.90 -1.91 24.46
N ARG A 175 -15.59 -2.16 24.56
CA ARG A 175 -14.56 -1.49 23.78
C ARG A 175 -13.57 -2.48 23.18
N LEU A 176 -13.06 -2.12 22.01
CA LEU A 176 -11.97 -2.83 21.35
C LEU A 176 -10.78 -1.89 21.20
N GLY A 177 -9.68 -2.22 21.86
CA GLY A 177 -8.36 -1.63 21.62
C GLY A 177 -7.66 -2.34 20.46
N VAL A 178 -7.20 -1.58 19.47
CA VAL A 178 -6.42 -2.09 18.33
C VAL A 178 -5.04 -1.47 18.36
N LYS A 179 -4.01 -2.29 18.60
CA LYS A 179 -2.63 -1.86 18.77
C LYS A 179 -1.83 -2.06 17.49
N LEU A 180 -1.47 -0.97 16.82
CA LEU A 180 -0.65 -1.02 15.60
C LEU A 180 0.84 -0.98 15.94
N THR A 181 1.44 -2.16 16.06
CA THR A 181 2.87 -2.36 16.35
C THR A 181 3.74 -2.44 15.09
N LYS A 182 3.17 -2.98 14.00
CA LYS A 182 3.89 -3.31 12.74
C LYS A 182 3.79 -2.20 11.68
N THR A 183 3.92 -0.95 12.09
CA THR A 183 3.90 0.20 11.16
C THR A 183 5.28 0.45 10.56
N LYS A 184 5.32 0.79 9.26
CA LYS A 184 6.53 1.27 8.57
C LYS A 184 6.80 2.71 9.01
N SER A 185 7.66 2.88 10.02
CA SER A 185 8.17 4.17 10.47
C SER A 185 9.65 4.31 10.15
N ARG A 186 10.08 5.53 9.80
CA ARG A 186 11.48 5.90 9.61
C ARG A 186 12.19 6.18 10.94
N GLN A 187 11.43 6.24 12.04
CA GLN A 187 11.96 6.49 13.39
C GLN A 187 12.57 5.21 13.99
N LYS A 188 13.73 5.38 14.65
CA LYS A 188 14.44 4.28 15.35
C LYS A 188 13.65 3.71 16.54
N ARG A 189 12.81 4.51 17.20
CA ARG A 189 11.92 4.08 18.28
C ARG A 189 10.48 4.10 17.78
N LYS A 190 9.84 2.94 17.68
CA LYS A 190 8.42 2.85 17.33
C LYS A 190 7.61 3.08 18.60
N ARG A 191 6.72 4.08 18.60
CA ARG A 191 5.65 4.19 19.59
C ARG A 191 4.43 3.50 19.00
N PRO A 192 3.98 2.36 19.55
CA PRO A 192 2.73 1.74 19.12
C PRO A 192 1.59 2.75 19.27
N LYS A 193 0.66 2.75 18.31
CA LYS A 193 -0.58 3.51 18.42
C LYS A 193 -1.69 2.54 18.79
N THR A 194 -2.46 2.86 19.82
CA THR A 194 -3.68 2.13 20.18
C THR A 194 -4.87 2.98 19.78
N TYR A 195 -5.79 2.38 19.03
CA TYR A 195 -7.07 2.98 18.65
C TYR A 195 -8.17 2.25 19.41
N THR A 196 -9.11 2.99 19.99
CA THR A 196 -10.22 2.42 20.76
C THR A 196 -11.51 2.58 19.96
N PHE A 197 -12.21 1.47 19.76
CA PHE A 197 -13.49 1.42 19.07
C PHE A 197 -14.60 1.11 20.07
N ASN A 198 -15.76 1.75 19.87
CA ASN A 198 -16.98 1.46 20.61
C ASN A 198 -17.86 0.50 19.81
N LEU A 199 -18.83 -0.10 20.48
CA LEU A 199 -19.92 -0.81 19.81
C LEU A 199 -20.71 0.19 18.96
N ASP A 200 -21.14 -0.25 17.77
CA ASP A 200 -21.97 0.51 16.85
C ASP A 200 -23.29 -0.24 16.68
N ASP A 201 -24.41 0.49 16.69
CA ASP A 201 -25.75 -0.10 16.58
C ASP A 201 -25.96 -0.79 15.24
N ASN A 202 -25.26 -0.35 14.20
CA ASN A 202 -25.29 -0.99 12.91
C ASN A 202 -24.14 -2.01 12.77
N PRO A 203 -24.45 -3.32 12.72
CA PRO A 203 -23.42 -4.36 12.72
C PRO A 203 -22.49 -4.27 11.51
N ILE A 204 -22.92 -3.71 10.37
CA ILE A 204 -22.07 -3.58 9.16
C ILE A 204 -20.99 -2.51 9.30
N PHE A 205 -21.15 -1.57 10.24
CA PHE A 205 -20.14 -0.54 10.58
C PHE A 205 -19.40 -0.85 11.89
N CYS A 206 -19.87 -1.82 12.66
CA CYS A 206 -19.29 -2.17 13.95
C CYS A 206 -18.01 -3.00 13.83
N VAL A 207 -16.84 -2.38 14.00
CA VAL A 207 -15.53 -3.09 14.03
C VAL A 207 -15.52 -4.22 15.06
N ILE A 208 -16.14 -4.02 16.23
CA ILE A 208 -16.21 -5.03 17.30
C ILE A 208 -16.94 -6.28 16.79
N THR A 209 -18.12 -6.12 16.20
CA THR A 209 -18.91 -7.24 15.65
C THR A 209 -18.11 -8.05 14.63
N HIS A 210 -17.35 -7.38 13.76
CA HIS A 210 -16.56 -8.06 12.74
C HIS A 210 -15.39 -8.86 13.33
N VAL A 211 -14.63 -8.23 14.24
CA VAL A 211 -13.49 -8.86 14.91
C VAL A 211 -13.93 -10.05 15.76
N VAL A 212 -15.02 -9.88 16.53
CA VAL A 212 -15.54 -10.94 17.40
C VAL A 212 -16.07 -12.12 16.58
N SER A 213 -16.75 -11.85 15.45
CA SER A 213 -17.21 -12.91 14.53
C SER A 213 -16.04 -13.74 14.00
N LEU A 214 -14.94 -13.10 13.59
CA LEU A 214 -13.72 -13.79 13.16
C LEU A 214 -13.07 -14.58 14.31
N ALA A 215 -13.04 -14.01 15.51
CA ALA A 215 -12.48 -14.66 16.69
C ALA A 215 -13.26 -15.93 17.10
N PHE A 216 -14.60 -15.91 16.98
CA PHE A 216 -15.41 -17.10 17.20
C PHE A 216 -15.17 -18.17 16.12
N ASP A 217 -15.15 -17.78 14.85
CA ASP A 217 -14.84 -18.69 13.73
C ASP A 217 -13.45 -19.34 13.89
N ASP A 218 -12.48 -18.58 14.42
CA ASP A 218 -11.12 -19.07 14.70
C ASP A 218 -10.97 -19.82 16.04
N SER A 219 -12.05 -19.96 16.82
CA SER A 219 -12.00 -20.49 18.19
C SER A 219 -10.94 -19.79 19.07
N ALA A 220 -10.76 -18.48 18.90
CA ALA A 220 -9.71 -17.69 19.54
C ALA A 220 -9.86 -17.61 21.08
N PHE A 221 -11.08 -17.81 21.59
CA PHE A 221 -11.38 -17.88 23.02
C PHE A 221 -11.33 -19.30 23.60
N GLY A 222 -11.04 -20.30 22.76
CA GLY A 222 -10.92 -21.70 23.19
C GLY A 222 -9.69 -21.94 24.07
N PRO A 223 -9.67 -23.04 24.85
CA PRO A 223 -8.50 -23.41 25.66
C PRO A 223 -7.26 -23.58 24.76
N PRO A 224 -6.06 -23.17 25.21
CA PRO A 224 -4.82 -23.31 24.44
C PRO A 224 -4.53 -24.74 23.96
N ASP A 225 -5.05 -25.74 24.68
CA ASP A 225 -4.69 -27.16 24.56
C ASP A 225 -5.64 -27.99 23.69
N LEU A 226 -6.59 -27.36 22.99
CA LEU A 226 -7.61 -28.01 22.14
C LEU A 226 -7.43 -27.71 20.64
N LYS A 227 -6.17 -27.67 20.18
CA LYS A 227 -5.82 -27.49 18.76
C LYS A 227 -5.17 -28.73 18.15
#